data_AF-A0A2H0RXT6-F1
#
_entry.id   AF-A0A2H0RXT6-F1
#
_cell.length_a   1.000
_cell.length_b   1.000
_cell.length_c   1.000
_cell.angle_alpha   90.00
_cell.angle_beta   90.00
_cell.angle_gamma   90.00
#
_symmetry.space_group_name_H-M   'P 1'
#
loop_
_entity.id
_entity.type
_entity.pdbx_description
1 polymer ?
#
loop_
_entity_poly.entity_id
_entity_poly.type
_entity_poly.pdbx_seq_one_letter_code
_entity_poly.pdbx_strand_id
1 'polypeptide(L)'
;MKIDVYTATGTKKGTVDLPSSLFEAPINEGLMHQAVVRQQSNRRHAIAHAKSRGEVRGSTRKLFAQKGTGRARRGSVRSPLLRGGGKAFGPSSDANFTKDMPRSMRRAALKSCLSLQAKNNCILGLESYPEEIQTKKFMDMLAKMPVEIGRKILF
;
A
#
# COMPACT_ATOMS: atom_id res chain seq x y z
N MET A 1 -20.56 19.12 11.52
CA MET A 1 -20.29 18.17 12.63
C MET A 1 -19.46 18.89 13.67
N LYS A 2 -19.68 18.64 14.97
CA LYS A 2 -18.89 19.22 16.07
C LYS A 2 -17.97 18.15 16.66
N ILE A 3 -16.73 18.51 16.94
CA ILE A 3 -15.80 17.68 17.70
C ILE A 3 -15.39 18.36 18.98
N ASP A 4 -15.09 17.56 19.99
CA ASP A 4 -14.57 18.03 21.27
C ASP A 4 -13.07 18.34 21.14
N VAL A 5 -12.67 19.48 21.71
CA VAL A 5 -11.26 19.89 21.79
C VAL A 5 -10.75 19.70 23.20
N TYR A 6 -9.64 18.98 23.32
CA TYR A 6 -8.95 18.70 24.55
C TYR A 6 -7.65 19.50 24.64
N THR A 7 -7.33 19.94 25.85
CA THR A 7 -6.02 20.49 26.20
C THR A 7 -4.99 19.38 26.39
N ALA A 8 -3.70 19.72 26.41
CA ALA A 8 -2.63 18.78 26.75
C ALA A 8 -2.76 18.16 28.16
N THR A 9 -3.59 18.75 29.03
CA THR A 9 -3.88 18.23 30.37
C THR A 9 -5.08 17.28 30.41
N GLY A 10 -5.76 17.05 29.28
CA GLY A 10 -6.92 16.16 29.18
C GLY A 10 -8.26 16.82 29.50
N THR A 11 -8.27 18.14 29.75
CA THR A 11 -9.52 18.86 30.01
C THR A 11 -10.21 19.25 28.71
N LYS A 12 -11.54 19.08 28.65
CA LYS A 12 -12.36 19.52 27.52
C LYS A 12 -12.45 21.04 27.53
N LYS A 13 -11.81 21.70 26.56
CA LYS A 13 -11.78 23.17 26.44
C LYS A 13 -13.01 23.72 25.73
N GLY A 14 -13.58 22.96 24.80
CA GLY A 14 -14.73 23.38 24.01
C GLY A 14 -15.04 22.45 22.85
N THR A 15 -15.81 22.96 21.88
CA THR A 15 -16.15 22.26 20.65
C THR A 15 -15.73 23.08 19.44
N VAL A 16 -15.29 22.42 18.37
CA VAL A 16 -14.97 23.04 17.08
C VAL A 16 -15.87 22.47 16.00
N ASP A 17 -16.36 23.35 15.14
CA ASP A 17 -17.13 22.99 13.96
C ASP A 17 -16.22 22.51 12.85
N LEU A 18 -16.43 21.27 12.41
CA LEU A 18 -15.74 20.68 11.27
C LEU A 18 -16.43 21.09 9.95
N PRO A 19 -15.67 21.40 8.89
CA PRO A 19 -16.22 21.73 7.57
C PRO A 19 -17.06 20.59 7.01
N SER A 20 -18.34 20.86 6.74
CA SER A 20 -19.29 19.88 6.17
C SER A 20 -18.81 19.30 4.83
N SER A 21 -18.14 20.10 4.01
CA SER A 21 -17.61 19.68 2.70
C SER A 21 -16.53 18.58 2.75
N LEU A 22 -15.96 18.32 3.94
CA LEU A 22 -14.92 17.32 4.16
C LEU A 22 -15.38 16.16 5.06
N PHE A 23 -16.17 16.47 6.10
CA PHE A 23 -16.55 15.52 7.15
C PHE A 23 -18.02 15.08 7.10
N GLU A 24 -18.81 15.62 6.17
CA GLU A 24 -20.20 15.21 5.92
C GLU A 24 -20.41 14.80 4.44
N ALA A 25 -19.35 14.32 3.79
CA ALA A 25 -19.43 13.81 2.43
C ALA A 25 -20.15 12.44 2.40
N PRO A 26 -20.81 12.09 1.27
CA PRO A 26 -21.45 10.79 1.13
C PRO A 26 -20.40 9.66 1.22
N ILE A 27 -20.68 8.67 2.06
CA ILE A 27 -19.78 7.54 2.29
C ILE A 27 -19.92 6.56 1.13
N ASN A 28 -18.82 6.27 0.44
CA ASN A 28 -18.75 5.34 -0.68
C ASN A 28 -17.65 4.29 -0.44
N GLU A 29 -18.06 3.12 0.06
CA GLU A 29 -17.15 2.03 0.41
C GLU A 29 -16.42 1.44 -0.79
N GLY A 30 -17.08 1.29 -1.94
CA GLY A 30 -16.46 0.77 -3.15
C GLY A 30 -15.31 1.65 -3.63
N LEU A 31 -15.51 2.97 -3.60
CA LEU A 31 -14.50 3.94 -3.99
C LEU A 31 -13.34 4.03 -2.97
N MET A 32 -13.63 3.87 -1.66
CA MET A 32 -12.60 3.72 -0.63
C MET A 32 -11.75 2.46 -0.86
N HIS A 33 -12.38 1.32 -1.13
CA HIS A 33 -11.68 0.06 -1.41
C HIS A 33 -10.79 0.17 -2.66
N GLN A 34 -11.28 0.76 -3.75
CA GLN A 34 -10.48 1.00 -4.94
C GLN A 34 -9.23 1.85 -4.65
N ALA A 35 -9.36 2.89 -3.81
CA ALA A 35 -8.23 3.74 -3.43
C ALA A 35 -7.17 2.96 -2.63
N VAL A 36 -7.60 2.09 -1.71
CA VAL A 36 -6.70 1.21 -0.93
C VAL A 36 -5.98 0.22 -1.84
N VAL A 37 -6.70 -0.49 -2.71
CA VAL A 37 -6.11 -1.44 -3.66
C VAL A 37 -5.08 -0.74 -4.57
N ARG A 38 -5.39 0.48 -5.02
CA ARG A 38 -4.48 1.30 -5.80
C ARG A 38 -3.20 1.65 -5.02
N GLN A 39 -3.33 2.12 -3.77
CA GLN A 39 -2.18 2.44 -2.92
C GLN A 39 -1.30 1.21 -2.65
N GLN A 40 -1.92 0.07 -2.33
CA GLN A 40 -1.20 -1.19 -2.07
C GLN A 40 -0.48 -1.69 -3.32
N SER A 41 -1.12 -1.64 -4.49
CA SER A 41 -0.52 -2.04 -5.77
C SER A 41 0.69 -1.17 -6.11
N ASN A 42 0.57 0.15 -5.95
CA ASN A 42 1.64 1.10 -6.28
C ASN A 42 2.82 1.05 -5.30
N ARG A 43 2.63 0.51 -4.09
CA ARG A 43 3.72 0.29 -3.13
C ARG A 43 4.59 -0.93 -3.48
N ARG A 44 4.18 -1.76 -4.44
CA ARG A 44 4.93 -2.96 -4.82
C ARG A 44 6.15 -2.58 -5.65
N HIS A 45 7.28 -3.22 -5.33
CA HIS A 45 8.49 -3.18 -6.16
C HIS A 45 8.66 -4.52 -6.88
N ALA A 46 8.87 -4.47 -8.19
CA ALA A 46 9.13 -5.65 -9.01
C ALA A 46 10.58 -6.12 -8.82
N ILE A 47 10.79 -7.06 -7.90
CA ILE A 47 12.12 -7.62 -7.58
C ILE A 47 12.32 -9.00 -8.22
N ALA A 48 11.22 -9.71 -8.49
CA ALA A 48 11.26 -11.07 -9.02
C ALA A 48 11.65 -11.06 -10.51
N HIS A 49 12.71 -11.79 -10.85
CA HIS A 49 13.16 -11.96 -12.22
C HIS A 49 13.67 -13.39 -12.45
N ALA A 50 13.12 -14.08 -13.45
CA ALA A 50 13.57 -15.41 -13.84
C ALA A 50 14.23 -15.35 -15.21
N LYS A 51 15.43 -15.95 -15.32
CA LYS A 51 16.21 -15.87 -16.56
C LYS A 51 15.48 -16.53 -17.73
N SER A 52 15.25 -15.75 -18.78
CA SER A 52 14.72 -16.27 -20.03
C SER A 52 15.77 -17.10 -20.78
N ARG A 53 15.37 -17.84 -21.82
CA ARG A 53 16.32 -18.61 -22.66
C ARG A 53 17.43 -17.74 -23.29
N GLY A 54 17.19 -16.43 -23.44
CA GLY A 54 18.16 -15.48 -23.99
C GLY A 54 19.25 -15.10 -22.98
N GLU A 55 18.86 -14.93 -21.71
CA GLU A 55 19.73 -14.50 -20.62
C GLU A 55 20.56 -15.63 -19.99
N VAL A 56 20.14 -16.88 -20.16
CA VAL A 56 20.92 -18.03 -19.68
C VAL A 56 22.23 -18.12 -20.46
N ARG A 57 23.37 -18.12 -19.74
CA ARG A 57 24.69 -18.34 -20.33
C ARG A 57 24.82 -19.81 -20.76
N GLY A 58 25.06 -20.04 -22.06
CA GLY A 58 25.24 -21.39 -22.63
C GLY A 58 25.43 -21.34 -24.14
N SER A 59 25.58 -22.49 -24.82
CA SER A 59 25.71 -22.50 -26.28
C SER A 59 24.36 -22.33 -26.99
N THR A 60 24.31 -21.49 -28.03
CA THR A 60 23.17 -21.37 -28.96
C THR A 60 23.26 -22.35 -30.12
N ARG A 61 24.41 -23.02 -30.29
CA ARG A 61 24.62 -24.05 -31.32
C ARG A 61 23.65 -25.21 -31.11
N LYS A 62 23.18 -25.78 -32.22
CA LYS A 62 22.40 -27.01 -32.22
C LYS A 62 23.22 -28.14 -31.57
N LEU A 63 22.64 -28.83 -30.59
CA LEU A 63 23.34 -29.85 -29.80
C LEU A 63 23.86 -31.03 -30.65
N PHE A 64 23.10 -31.44 -31.66
CA PHE A 64 23.45 -32.54 -32.56
C PHE A 64 22.71 -32.40 -33.91
N ALA A 65 23.08 -33.22 -34.89
CA ALA A 65 22.50 -33.22 -36.23
C ALA A 65 20.97 -33.44 -36.22
N GLN A 66 20.28 -32.93 -37.24
CA GLN A 66 18.81 -32.96 -37.31
C GLN A 66 18.23 -34.38 -37.45
N LYS A 67 19.00 -35.31 -38.03
CA LYS A 67 18.66 -36.72 -38.28
C LYS A 67 19.91 -37.59 -38.05
N GLY A 68 19.74 -38.92 -38.02
CA GLY A 68 20.85 -39.88 -37.94
C GLY A 68 21.40 -40.15 -36.53
N THR A 69 20.79 -39.61 -35.47
CA THR A 69 21.29 -39.73 -34.09
C THR A 69 20.46 -40.64 -33.18
N GLY A 70 19.29 -41.10 -33.62
CA GLY A 70 18.35 -41.89 -32.79
C GLY A 70 17.72 -41.12 -31.62
N ARG A 71 18.02 -39.83 -31.44
CA ARG A 71 17.54 -38.99 -30.32
C ARG A 71 16.40 -38.09 -30.76
N ALA A 72 15.56 -37.67 -29.81
CA ALA A 72 14.55 -36.64 -30.04
C ALA A 72 15.20 -35.33 -30.53
N ARG A 73 14.61 -34.66 -31.52
CA ARG A 73 15.19 -33.45 -32.12
C ARG A 73 15.31 -32.32 -31.09
N ARG A 74 16.46 -31.65 -31.07
CA ARG A 74 16.72 -30.50 -30.16
C ARG A 74 17.36 -29.33 -30.90
N GLY A 75 17.21 -28.16 -30.31
CA GLY A 75 17.89 -26.92 -30.68
C GLY A 75 19.09 -26.68 -29.78
N SER A 76 19.07 -25.56 -29.05
CA SER A 76 20.12 -25.16 -28.11
C SER A 76 19.99 -25.78 -26.73
N VAL A 77 21.09 -25.76 -25.96
CA VAL A 77 21.11 -26.25 -24.57
C VAL A 77 20.33 -25.34 -23.61
N ARG A 78 20.10 -24.07 -24.00
CA ARG A 78 19.37 -23.06 -23.20
C ARG A 78 17.84 -23.27 -23.18
N SER A 79 17.34 -24.31 -23.85
CA SER A 79 15.91 -24.60 -23.96
C SER A 79 15.26 -24.83 -22.58
N PRO A 80 14.07 -24.27 -22.31
CA PRO A 80 13.37 -24.45 -21.04
C PRO A 80 12.99 -25.90 -20.72
N LEU A 81 12.96 -26.77 -21.74
CA LEU A 81 12.69 -28.20 -21.58
C LEU A 81 13.89 -28.99 -21.04
N LEU A 82 15.07 -28.37 -20.96
CA LEU A 82 16.30 -29.01 -20.50
C LEU A 82 16.67 -28.52 -19.09
N ARG A 83 17.34 -29.38 -18.32
CA ARG A 83 17.88 -29.03 -17.01
C ARG A 83 18.89 -27.89 -17.16
N GLY A 84 18.73 -26.83 -16.37
CA GLY A 84 19.57 -25.64 -16.44
C GLY A 84 19.24 -24.69 -17.61
N GLY A 85 18.21 -24.97 -18.39
CA GLY A 85 17.67 -24.06 -19.39
C GLY A 85 16.92 -22.88 -18.78
N GLY A 86 16.52 -21.93 -19.63
CA GLY A 86 15.74 -20.75 -19.19
C GLY A 86 14.36 -21.12 -18.65
N LYS A 87 13.71 -20.21 -17.93
CA LYS A 87 12.33 -20.39 -17.46
C LYS A 87 11.36 -19.80 -18.49
N ALA A 88 10.37 -20.60 -18.91
CA ALA A 88 9.28 -20.12 -19.76
C ALA A 88 8.20 -19.46 -18.89
N PHE A 89 7.73 -18.28 -19.29
CA PHE A 89 6.70 -17.50 -18.58
C PHE A 89 7.00 -17.28 -17.09
N GLY A 90 8.28 -17.10 -16.75
CA GLY A 90 8.70 -16.72 -15.40
C GLY A 90 8.39 -15.26 -15.09
N PRO A 91 8.48 -14.87 -13.81
CA PRO A 91 8.33 -13.46 -13.42
C PRO A 91 9.40 -12.59 -14.10
N SER A 92 9.00 -11.38 -14.50
CA SER A 92 9.89 -10.36 -15.05
C SER A 92 10.07 -9.21 -14.05
N SER A 93 11.29 -8.67 -14.02
CA SER A 93 11.62 -7.43 -13.29
C SER A 93 10.85 -6.22 -13.81
N ASP A 94 10.37 -6.28 -15.05
CA ASP A 94 9.69 -5.15 -15.71
C ASP A 94 8.17 -5.17 -15.46
N ALA A 95 7.71 -6.00 -14.51
CA ALA A 95 6.30 -6.09 -14.15
C ALA A 95 5.79 -4.74 -13.62
N ASN A 96 4.77 -4.20 -14.28
CA ASN A 96 4.15 -2.95 -13.85
C ASN A 96 2.94 -3.22 -12.93
N PHE A 97 3.04 -2.76 -11.67
CA PHE A 97 1.94 -2.83 -10.70
C PHE A 97 1.19 -1.50 -10.54
N THR A 98 1.51 -0.48 -11.33
CA THR A 98 0.88 0.83 -11.19
C THR A 98 -0.60 0.78 -11.56
N LYS A 99 -1.42 1.36 -10.70
CA LYS A 99 -2.85 1.60 -10.91
C LYS A 99 -3.10 3.10 -10.82
N ASP A 100 -3.68 3.64 -11.89
CA ASP A 100 -4.07 5.03 -11.96
C ASP A 100 -5.50 5.25 -11.45
N MET A 101 -5.71 6.44 -10.90
CA MET A 101 -7.01 6.87 -10.41
C MET A 101 -7.14 8.40 -10.57
N PRO A 102 -8.26 8.89 -11.12
CA PRO A 102 -8.55 10.31 -11.23
C PRO A 102 -8.38 11.06 -9.89
N ARG A 103 -7.90 12.30 -9.94
CA ARG A 103 -7.67 13.12 -8.74
C ARG A 103 -8.97 13.37 -7.96
N SER A 104 -10.09 13.55 -8.66
CA SER A 104 -11.42 13.72 -8.07
C SER A 104 -11.84 12.50 -7.26
N MET A 105 -11.68 11.29 -7.81
CA MET A 105 -11.98 10.03 -7.11
C MET A 105 -11.10 9.84 -5.88
N ARG A 106 -9.80 10.15 -5.96
CA ARG A 106 -8.90 10.09 -4.79
C ARG A 106 -9.35 11.02 -3.66
N ARG A 107 -9.74 12.25 -3.99
CA ARG A 107 -10.26 13.22 -3.01
C ARG A 107 -11.59 12.76 -2.43
N ALA A 108 -12.50 12.24 -3.25
CA ALA A 108 -13.77 11.68 -2.79
C ALA A 108 -13.58 10.51 -1.82
N ALA A 109 -12.61 9.62 -2.08
CA ALA A 109 -12.30 8.49 -1.20
C ALA A 109 -11.80 8.95 0.17
N LEU A 110 -10.92 9.96 0.19
CA LEU A 110 -10.43 10.55 1.43
C LEU A 110 -11.56 11.23 2.22
N LYS A 111 -12.41 12.02 1.55
CA LYS A 111 -13.57 12.66 2.20
C LYS A 111 -14.54 11.64 2.78
N SER A 112 -14.84 10.57 2.03
CA SER A 112 -15.66 9.45 2.51
C SER A 112 -15.07 8.80 3.77
N CYS A 113 -13.76 8.58 3.80
CA CYS A 113 -13.06 8.02 4.96
C CYS A 113 -13.13 8.96 6.17
N LEU A 114 -12.83 10.25 5.99
CA LEU A 114 -12.90 11.25 7.06
C LEU A 114 -14.31 11.40 7.60
N SER A 115 -15.33 11.37 6.74
CA SER A 115 -16.73 11.47 7.13
C SER A 115 -17.18 10.24 7.92
N LEU A 116 -16.72 9.05 7.54
CA LEU A 116 -16.96 7.82 8.31
C LEU A 116 -16.31 7.88 9.70
N GLN A 117 -15.06 8.36 9.79
CA GLN A 117 -14.37 8.50 11.08
C GLN A 117 -15.01 9.56 11.98
N ALA A 118 -15.47 10.67 11.40
CA ALA A 118 -16.21 11.70 12.11
C ALA A 118 -17.54 11.16 12.65
N LYS A 119 -18.29 10.39 11.84
CA LYS A 119 -19.55 9.75 12.26
C LYS A 119 -19.36 8.76 13.42
N ASN A 120 -18.21 8.11 13.48
CA ASN A 120 -17.85 7.17 14.54
C ASN A 120 -17.23 7.84 15.78
N ASN A 121 -17.23 9.19 15.86
CA ASN A 121 -16.61 9.96 16.94
C ASN A 121 -15.13 9.61 17.20
N CYS A 122 -14.40 9.19 16.16
CA CYS A 122 -12.99 8.82 16.26
C CYS A 122 -12.03 10.02 16.06
N ILE A 123 -12.58 11.21 15.84
CA ILE A 123 -11.81 12.44 15.62
C ILE A 123 -11.89 13.29 16.88
N LEU A 124 -10.72 13.63 17.43
CA LEU A 124 -10.56 14.46 18.62
C LEU A 124 -9.74 15.70 18.24
N GLY A 125 -10.15 16.86 18.75
CA GLY A 125 -9.35 18.08 18.60
C GLY A 125 -8.31 18.17 19.70
N LEU A 126 -7.07 18.51 19.33
CA LEU A 126 -6.00 18.82 20.27
C LEU A 126 -5.58 20.28 20.10
N GLU A 127 -5.52 21.03 21.19
CA GLU A 127 -5.08 22.42 21.16
C GLU A 127 -3.58 22.56 20.86
N SER A 128 -2.73 21.86 21.61
CA SER A 128 -1.28 21.98 21.50
C SER A 128 -0.58 20.70 21.90
N TYR A 129 0.59 20.48 21.29
CA TYR A 129 1.53 19.46 21.71
C TYR A 129 2.44 20.00 22.83
N PRO A 130 2.97 19.15 23.71
CA PRO A 130 3.97 19.55 24.68
C PRO A 130 5.23 20.08 23.97
N GLU A 131 5.80 21.17 24.49
CA GLU A 131 7.01 21.81 23.92
C GLU A 131 8.26 20.93 24.03
N GLU A 132 8.31 20.06 25.04
CA GLU A 132 9.42 19.15 25.25
C GLU A 132 9.24 17.82 24.50
N ILE A 133 10.26 17.45 23.73
CA ILE A 133 10.32 16.20 22.95
C ILE A 133 10.71 15.04 23.86
N GLN A 134 9.79 14.62 24.73
CA GLN A 134 9.96 13.47 25.64
C GLN A 134 8.83 12.46 25.49
N THR A 135 9.17 11.20 25.21
CA THR A 135 8.19 10.12 25.04
C THR A 135 7.35 9.87 26.28
N LYS A 136 7.94 10.03 27.47
CA LYS A 136 7.22 9.91 28.76
C LYS A 136 6.10 10.94 28.87
N LYS A 137 6.40 12.22 28.62
CA LYS A 137 5.41 13.31 28.66
C LYS A 137 4.29 13.11 27.64
N PHE A 138 4.63 12.58 26.47
CA PHE A 138 3.64 12.25 25.44
C PHE A 138 2.70 11.11 25.87
N MET A 139 3.23 10.06 26.50
CA MET A 139 2.41 8.98 27.06
C MET A 139 1.51 9.46 28.21
N ASP A 140 2.04 10.32 29.09
CA ASP A 140 1.26 10.90 30.20
C ASP A 140 0.10 11.77 29.69
N MET A 141 0.29 12.46 28.56
CA MET A 141 -0.77 13.21 27.88
C MET A 141 -1.82 12.25 27.28
N LEU A 142 -1.39 11.18 26.60
CA LEU A 142 -2.31 10.20 26.01
C LEU A 142 -3.17 9.50 27.04
N ALA A 143 -2.59 9.18 28.22
CA ALA A 143 -3.33 8.58 29.31
C ALA A 143 -4.44 9.47 29.88
N LYS A 144 -4.34 10.80 29.69
CA LYS A 144 -5.35 11.76 30.13
C LYS A 144 -6.43 12.01 29.07
N MET A 145 -6.23 11.56 27.84
CA MET A 145 -7.21 11.69 26.76
C MET A 145 -8.22 10.54 26.79
N PRO A 146 -9.44 10.73 26.25
CA PRO A 146 -10.45 9.68 26.13
C PRO A 146 -10.12 8.73 24.96
N VAL A 147 -8.90 8.19 24.93
CA VAL A 147 -8.42 7.25 23.91
C VAL A 147 -8.05 5.92 24.54
N GLU A 148 -8.44 4.82 23.89
CA GLU A 148 -8.02 3.49 24.31
C GLU A 148 -6.54 3.26 23.97
N ILE A 149 -5.68 3.24 24.99
CA ILE A 149 -4.26 2.92 24.84
C ILE A 149 -4.12 1.47 24.35
N GLY A 150 -3.48 1.28 23.21
CA GLY A 150 -3.32 -0.03 22.55
C GLY A 150 -4.00 -0.12 21.18
N ARG A 151 -4.91 0.81 20.85
CA ARG A 151 -5.37 1.00 19.47
C ARG A 151 -4.37 1.82 18.65
N LYS A 152 -4.42 1.68 17.32
CA LYS A 152 -3.64 2.51 16.40
C LYS A 152 -4.24 3.91 16.35
N ILE A 153 -3.50 4.88 16.88
CA ILE A 153 -3.86 6.30 16.86
C ILE A 153 -3.04 6.98 15.77
N LEU A 154 -3.70 7.83 14.96
CA LEU A 154 -3.06 8.69 13.98
C LEU A 154 -3.07 10.12 14.54
N PHE A 155 -1.90 10.73 14.64
CA PHE A 155 -1.71 12.11 15.08
C PHE A 155 -1.59 13.04 13.87
#